data_AF-A0A3B4TW66-F1
#
_entry.id   AF-A0A3B4TW66-F1
#
_cell.length_a   1.000
_cell.length_b   1.000
_cell.length_c   1.000
_cell.angle_alpha   90.00
_cell.angle_beta   90.00
_cell.angle_gamma   90.00
#
_symmetry.space_group_name_H-M   'P 1'
#
loop_
_entity.id
_entity.type
_entity.pdbx_description
1 polymer ?
#
loop_
_entity_poly.entity_id
_entity_poly.type
_entity_poly.pdbx_seq_one_letter_code
_entity_poly.pdbx_strand_id
1 'polypeptide(L)' 'ADVAPWENSCLTLNGTCEHVCINTLGSFQCSCRPGYQLHIDGHTCVGQSLADTHSLLTAV' A
#
# COMPACT_ATOMS: atom_id res chain seq x y z
N ALA A 1 3.68 -19.93 18.18
CA ALA A 1 2.58 -19.57 17.27
C ALA A 1 2.22 -18.14 17.59
N ASP A 2 3.11 -17.28 17.13
CA ASP A 2 3.40 -15.96 17.66
C ASP A 2 2.40 -14.99 17.04
N VAL A 3 1.19 -14.95 17.60
CA VAL A 3 0.21 -13.92 17.27
C VAL A 3 0.61 -12.68 18.06
N ALA A 4 1.59 -11.95 17.54
CA ALA A 4 2.04 -10.72 18.17
C ALA A 4 1.01 -9.60 17.93
N PRO A 5 0.50 -8.95 19.00
CA PRO A 5 -0.44 -7.84 18.91
C PRO A 5 0.33 -6.57 18.56
N TRP A 6 0.61 -6.36 17.28
CA TRP A 6 1.37 -5.20 16.81
C TRP A 6 0.43 -4.13 16.24
N GLU A 7 0.51 -2.92 16.81
CA GLU A 7 -0.26 -1.71 16.44
C GLU A 7 -0.13 -1.31 14.94
N ASN A 8 0.76 -1.99 14.23
CA ASN A 8 1.10 -1.83 12.82
C ASN A 8 0.85 -3.11 11.98
N SER A 9 0.15 -4.12 12.49
CA SER A 9 -0.27 -5.27 11.66
C SER A 9 -1.33 -4.86 10.62
N CYS A 10 -1.53 -5.62 9.53
CA CYS A 10 -2.60 -5.29 8.57
C CYS A 10 -4.02 -5.37 9.16
N LEU A 11 -4.18 -6.03 10.32
CA LEU A 11 -5.45 -6.10 11.05
C LEU A 11 -5.75 -4.79 11.80
N THR A 12 -4.75 -3.94 12.01
CA THR A 12 -4.87 -2.66 12.72
C THR A 12 -4.54 -1.52 11.78
N LEU A 13 -5.54 -0.69 11.45
CA LEU A 13 -5.38 0.49 10.59
C LEU A 13 -4.62 0.20 9.28
N ASN A 14 -4.84 -0.98 8.68
CA ASN A 14 -4.15 -1.41 7.45
C ASN A 14 -2.61 -1.39 7.57
N GLY A 15 -2.05 -1.65 8.75
CA GLY A 15 -0.61 -1.54 9.00
C GLY A 15 -0.05 -0.14 8.71
N THR A 16 -0.89 0.88 8.82
CA THR A 16 -0.61 2.26 8.41
C THR A 16 -0.23 2.44 6.94
N CYS A 17 -0.46 1.43 6.09
CA CYS A 17 -0.21 1.49 4.65
C CYS A 17 -1.26 2.37 3.95
N GLU A 18 -0.82 3.21 3.03
CA GLU A 18 -1.70 4.06 2.22
C GLU A 18 -2.57 3.25 1.24
N HIS A 19 -2.00 2.19 0.66
CA HIS A 19 -2.66 1.34 -0.32
C HIS A 19 -2.89 -0.07 0.20
N VAL A 20 -1.97 -1.00 -0.09
CA VAL A 20 -2.15 -2.42 0.18
C VAL A 20 -1.25 -2.80 1.35
N CYS A 21 -1.81 -3.47 2.35
CA CYS A 21 -1.03 -4.11 3.42
C CYS A 21 -0.97 -5.62 3.19
N ILE A 22 0.23 -6.18 3.25
CA ILE A 22 0.49 -7.61 3.03
C ILE A 22 1.09 -8.19 4.31
N ASN A 23 0.36 -9.08 4.97
CA ASN A 23 0.92 -9.83 6.09
C ASN A 23 1.98 -10.81 5.55
N THR A 24 3.13 -10.85 6.22
CA THR A 24 4.22 -11.79 5.94
C THR A 24 4.44 -12.68 7.16
N LEU A 25 5.26 -13.73 7.01
CA LEU A 25 5.51 -14.65 8.12
C LEU A 25 6.30 -13.92 9.22
N GLY A 26 5.61 -13.51 10.28
CA GLY A 26 6.19 -12.77 11.41
C GLY A 26 6.29 -11.25 11.24
N SER A 27 5.71 -10.66 10.17
CA SER A 27 5.69 -9.19 9.97
C SER A 27 4.57 -8.77 9.00
N PHE A 28 4.59 -7.54 8.52
CA PHE A 28 3.77 -7.02 7.42
C PHE A 28 4.63 -6.11 6.52
N GLN A 29 4.13 -5.85 5.31
CA GLN A 29 4.75 -4.90 4.39
C GLN A 29 3.67 -4.17 3.59
N CYS A 30 3.89 -2.88 3.33
CA CYS A 30 3.02 -2.10 2.46
C CYS A 30 3.43 -2.24 0.99
N SER A 31 2.43 -2.24 0.12
CA SER A 31 2.59 -2.22 -1.33
C SER A 31 1.66 -1.20 -1.95
N CYS A 32 2.09 -0.64 -3.07
CA CYS A 32 1.33 0.37 -3.80
C CYS A 32 0.54 -0.25 -4.95
N ARG A 33 -0.57 0.39 -5.32
CA ARG A 33 -1.30 0.07 -6.55
C ARG A 33 -0.41 0.32 -7.78
N PRO A 34 -0.66 -0.36 -8.91
CA PRO A 34 0.08 -0.11 -10.15
C PRO A 34 0.14 1.37 -10.51
N GLY A 35 1.30 1.84 -10.96
CA GLY A 35 1.55 3.27 -11.26
C GLY A 35 2.05 4.08 -10.05
N TYR A 36 1.90 3.59 -8.83
CA TYR A 36 2.41 4.22 -7.62
C TYR A 36 3.67 3.50 -7.13
N GLN A 37 4.58 4.23 -6.50
CA GLN A 37 5.80 3.71 -5.88
C GLN A 37 5.76 3.89 -4.36
N LEU A 38 6.26 2.92 -3.62
CA LEU A 38 6.33 3.02 -2.17
C LEU A 38 7.39 4.05 -1.77
N HIS A 39 7.01 4.99 -0.91
CA HIS A 39 7.92 5.98 -0.35
C HIS A 39 8.94 5.32 0.59
N ILE A 40 10.01 6.04 0.90
CA ILE A 40 11.06 5.55 1.80
C ILE A 40 10.57 5.37 3.26
N ASP A 41 9.46 6.01 3.64
CA ASP A 41 8.80 5.77 4.92
C ASP A 41 8.16 4.38 5.02
N GLY A 42 8.03 3.66 3.89
CA GLY A 42 7.54 2.30 3.84
C GLY A 42 6.03 2.16 3.94
N HIS A 43 5.27 3.26 4.01
CA HIS A 43 3.82 3.28 4.23
C HIS A 43 3.06 4.11 3.17
N THR A 44 3.62 5.24 2.73
CA THR A 44 3.04 6.18 1.77
C THR A 44 3.33 5.75 0.33
N CYS A 45 2.40 5.98 -0.58
CA CYS A 45 2.59 5.73 -2.01
C CYS A 45 2.71 7.05 -2.78
N VAL A 46 3.79 7.22 -3.53
CA VAL A 46 4.07 8.42 -4.32
C VAL A 46 4.06 8.10 -5.82
N GLY A 47 3.63 9.04 -6.66
CA GLY A 47 3.33 8.78 -8.09
C GLY A 47 1.86 8.40 -8.27
N GLN A 48 1.44 7.77 -9.35
CA GLN A 48 1.24 8.48 -10.62
C GLN A 48 -0.11 9.19 -10.65
N SER A 49 -0.15 10.48 -10.32
CA SER A 49 -1.33 11.32 -10.57
C SER A 49 -1.23 12.01 -11.94
N LEU A 50 -1.52 11.26 -13.00
CA LEU A 50 -2.19 11.73 -14.23
C LEU A 50 -3.25 10.69 -14.72
N ALA A 51 -3.59 9.69 -13.89
CA ALA A 51 -4.57 8.64 -14.15
C ALA A 51 -5.01 7.95 -12.82
N ASP A 52 -5.76 8.58 -11.91
CA ASP A 52 -7.22 8.40 -11.93
C ASP A 52 -7.95 9.28 -12.96
N THR A 53 -7.23 10.15 -13.65
CA THR A 53 -7.81 11.19 -14.48
C THR A 53 -8.15 10.85 -15.94
N HIS A 54 -7.90 9.66 -16.55
CA HIS A 54 -8.42 9.35 -17.92
C HIS A 54 -8.19 7.92 -18.48
N SER A 55 -8.34 6.81 -17.71
CA SER A 55 -8.32 5.45 -18.32
C SER A 55 -9.49 5.15 -19.28
N LEU A 56 -10.33 6.13 -19.64
CA LEU A 56 -11.40 5.96 -20.64
C LEU A 56 -11.48 7.05 -21.72
N LEU A 57 -10.60 8.05 -21.78
CA LEU A 57 -10.82 9.20 -22.69
C LEU A 57 -9.66 9.58 -23.62
N THR A 58 -8.58 8.78 -23.70
CA THR A 58 -7.57 8.92 -24.77
C THR A 58 -7.09 7.58 -25.30
N ALA A 59 -8.01 6.63 -25.52
CA ALA A 59 -7.78 5.57 -26.50
C ALA A 59 -8.38 6.05 -27.83
N VAL A 60 -7.57 6.84 -28.55
CA VAL A 60 -7.67 7.21 -29.99
C VAL A 60 -8.98 7.84 -30.45
#